data_AF-A0A8X6S4F1-F1
#
_entry.id   AF-A0A8X6S4F1-F1
#
_cell.length_a   1.000
_cell.length_b   1.000
_cell.length_c   1.000
_cell.angle_alpha   90.00
_cell.angle_beta   90.00
_cell.angle_gamma   90.00
#
_symmetry.space_group_name_H-M   'P 1'
#
loop_
_entity.id
_entity.type
_entity.pdbx_description
1 polymer ?
#
loop_
_entity_poly.entity_id
_entity_poly.type
_entity_poly.pdbx_seq_one_letter_code
_entity_poly.pdbx_strand_id
1 'polypeptide(L)'
;MVKILVEIQASHVGIGKSTFAKRFDKPWVDDCIQLVESDPSFFYGHANEYGEGNNEFKQLLRCYLVLENFAASLDNVASKLGSDWTIIASRSVIISCIQFARQGVNCKPMLNYYKRRLRHLGVDTVLILDYGNKIQMNEQAVKTGYERMLNRGRIFEKEAFDTFEKYNNFFQSAERVKYNVVEEIEKDDFFQYKNVPFYGFNERDLEIAQNWITMASKKAEKKVK
;
A
#
# COMPACT_ATOMS: atom_id res chain seq x y z
N MET A 1 -24.67 -0.39 -8.11
CA MET A 1 -23.92 -1.22 -7.15
C MET A 1 -22.48 -0.82 -7.30
N VAL A 2 -21.80 -0.48 -6.20
CA VAL A 2 -20.45 0.07 -6.27
C VAL A 2 -19.47 -0.72 -5.41
N LYS A 3 -18.31 -1.04 -5.97
CA LYS A 3 -17.24 -1.80 -5.34
C LYS A 3 -15.96 -0.98 -5.30
N ILE A 4 -15.56 -0.57 -4.11
CA ILE A 4 -14.44 0.34 -3.89
C ILE A 4 -13.36 -0.36 -3.09
N LEU A 5 -12.16 -0.37 -3.63
CA LEU A 5 -10.97 -0.68 -2.85
C LEU A 5 -10.35 0.64 -2.34
N VAL A 6 -10.09 0.74 -1.04
CA VAL A 6 -9.41 1.88 -0.44
C VAL A 6 -8.04 1.42 0.04
N GLU A 7 -6.98 2.06 -0.44
CA GLU A 7 -5.60 1.74 -0.11
C GLU A 7 -4.99 2.84 0.75
N ILE A 8 -4.56 2.54 1.97
CA ILE A 8 -3.99 3.52 2.90
C ILE A 8 -2.47 3.61 2.74
N GLN A 9 -1.96 4.45 1.85
CA GLN A 9 -0.52 4.58 1.66
C GLN A 9 0.15 5.34 2.82
N ALA A 10 0.88 4.60 3.66
CA ALA A 10 1.76 5.13 4.70
C ALA A 10 3.06 4.32 4.74
N SER A 11 4.12 4.91 4.21
CA SER A 11 5.39 4.21 3.97
C SER A 11 6.06 3.78 5.26
N HIS A 12 5.98 4.59 6.33
CA HIS A 12 6.68 4.34 7.59
C HIS A 12 6.18 3.11 8.35
N VAL A 13 7.14 2.37 8.90
CA VAL A 13 6.92 1.15 9.66
C VAL A 13 6.63 1.51 11.13
N GLY A 14 5.76 0.76 11.81
CA GLY A 14 5.39 1.02 13.21
C GLY A 14 4.44 2.20 13.44
N ILE A 15 4.14 3.01 12.42
CA ILE A 15 3.06 3.99 12.47
C ILE A 15 1.75 3.23 12.23
N GLY A 16 0.80 3.32 13.17
CA GLY A 16 -0.32 2.38 13.40
C GLY A 16 -1.39 2.28 12.30
N LYS A 17 -0.99 2.09 11.05
CA LYS A 17 -1.85 2.00 9.85
C LYS A 17 -2.79 0.81 9.87
N SER A 18 -2.36 -0.36 10.36
CA SER A 18 -3.26 -1.51 10.52
C SER A 18 -4.31 -1.23 11.59
N THR A 19 -3.94 -0.58 12.69
CA THR A 19 -4.89 -0.09 13.70
C THR A 19 -5.85 0.94 13.10
N PHE A 20 -5.35 1.87 12.29
CA PHE A 20 -6.17 2.86 11.59
C PHE A 20 -7.17 2.18 10.65
N ALA A 21 -6.72 1.27 9.79
CA ALA A 21 -7.58 0.51 8.88
C ALA A 21 -8.65 -0.32 9.62
N LYS A 22 -8.27 -0.98 10.73
CA LYS A 22 -9.21 -1.73 11.58
C LYS A 22 -10.28 -0.85 12.25
N ARG A 23 -10.00 0.44 12.46
CA ARG A 23 -10.96 1.39 13.05
C ARG A 23 -12.04 1.86 12.08
N PHE A 24 -11.95 1.56 10.78
CA PHE A 24 -12.93 2.03 9.79
C PHE A 24 -14.29 1.33 9.81
N ASP A 25 -14.51 0.32 10.65
CA ASP A 25 -15.73 -0.51 10.63
C ASP A 25 -16.10 -0.96 9.20
N LYS A 26 -15.09 -1.39 8.45
CA LYS A 26 -15.20 -1.93 7.09
C LYS A 26 -14.43 -3.25 7.00
N PRO A 27 -14.82 -4.15 6.08
CA PRO A 27 -13.99 -5.28 5.74
C PRO A 27 -12.58 -4.82 5.36
N TRP A 28 -11.59 -5.54 5.88
CA TRP A 28 -10.20 -5.13 5.81
C TRP A 28 -9.34 -6.27 5.24
N VAL A 29 -8.41 -5.91 4.37
CA VAL A 29 -7.36 -6.78 3.86
C VAL A 29 -6.04 -6.25 4.40
N ASP A 30 -5.34 -7.07 5.19
CA ASP A 30 -3.96 -6.75 5.52
C ASP A 30 -3.08 -7.09 4.33
N ASP A 31 -2.52 -6.07 3.71
CA ASP A 31 -1.85 -6.22 2.43
C ASP A 31 -0.35 -6.50 2.55
N CYS A 32 0.16 -6.84 3.75
CA CYS A 32 1.60 -6.93 3.95
C CYS A 32 2.13 -7.87 5.04
N ILE A 33 1.34 -8.78 5.62
CA ILE A 33 1.95 -9.82 6.49
C ILE A 33 2.89 -10.74 5.69
N GLN A 34 2.74 -10.83 4.36
CA GLN A 34 3.66 -11.60 3.50
C GLN A 34 4.74 -10.77 2.78
N LEU A 35 4.79 -9.45 2.97
CA LEU A 35 5.82 -8.62 2.34
C LEU A 35 6.93 -8.20 3.29
N VAL A 36 6.65 -8.14 4.59
CA VAL A 36 7.61 -7.66 5.60
C VAL A 36 7.63 -8.55 6.84
N GLU A 37 6.64 -9.42 7.07
CA GLU A 37 6.45 -10.02 8.41
C GLU A 37 6.56 -11.55 8.48
N SER A 38 6.81 -12.23 7.36
CA SER A 38 7.00 -13.68 7.35
C SER A 38 8.39 -14.06 6.85
N ASP A 39 9.26 -14.47 7.76
CA ASP A 39 10.28 -15.48 7.47
C ASP A 39 9.65 -16.83 7.88
N PRO A 40 9.66 -17.90 7.05
CA PRO A 40 10.72 -18.21 6.10
C PRO A 40 10.37 -18.32 4.61
N SER A 41 11.37 -18.00 3.78
CA SER A 41 11.59 -18.35 2.36
C SER A 41 10.73 -17.78 1.23
N PHE A 42 9.53 -17.22 1.45
CA PHE A 42 8.72 -16.77 0.30
C PHE A 42 8.96 -15.33 -0.16
N PHE A 43 9.49 -14.46 0.70
CA PHE A 43 9.81 -13.07 0.34
C PHE A 43 11.08 -12.68 1.10
N TYR A 44 12.14 -12.28 0.37
CA TYR A 44 13.53 -12.07 0.81
C TYR A 44 14.49 -13.28 0.80
N GLY A 45 14.15 -14.37 0.13
CA GLY A 45 15.17 -15.30 -0.37
C GLY A 45 16.28 -14.58 -1.14
N HIS A 46 17.52 -15.07 -1.09
CA HIS A 46 18.58 -14.52 -1.93
C HIS A 46 18.11 -14.52 -3.38
N ALA A 47 18.46 -13.51 -4.17
CA ALA A 47 18.06 -13.44 -5.59
C ALA A 47 18.33 -14.78 -6.32
N ASN A 48 19.32 -15.52 -5.86
CA ASN A 48 19.76 -16.83 -6.33
C ASN A 48 18.68 -17.94 -6.23
N GLU A 49 17.65 -17.77 -5.40
CA GLU A 49 16.55 -18.75 -5.23
C GLU A 49 15.49 -18.69 -6.35
N TYR A 50 15.48 -17.62 -7.15
CA TYR A 50 14.51 -17.38 -8.22
C TYR A 50 15.03 -17.82 -9.61
N GLY A 51 15.94 -18.81 -9.62
CA GLY A 51 16.61 -19.33 -10.82
C GLY A 51 17.71 -18.42 -11.38
N GLU A 52 18.31 -18.84 -12.49
CA GLU A 52 19.23 -18.00 -13.28
C GLU A 52 18.42 -16.93 -14.01
N GLY A 53 18.69 -15.67 -13.70
CA GLY A 53 18.01 -14.52 -14.28
C GLY A 53 18.66 -13.23 -13.78
N ASN A 54 18.65 -12.18 -14.59
CA ASN A 54 19.19 -10.89 -14.17
C ASN A 54 18.38 -10.31 -12.98
N ASN A 55 19.00 -9.43 -12.20
CA ASN A 55 18.42 -8.89 -10.97
C ASN A 55 17.08 -8.17 -11.21
N GLU A 56 16.93 -7.55 -12.38
CA GLU A 56 15.72 -6.83 -12.80
C GLU A 56 14.52 -7.76 -12.97
N PHE A 57 14.68 -8.89 -13.68
CA PHE A 57 13.63 -9.89 -13.84
C PHE A 57 13.13 -10.40 -12.49
N LYS A 58 14.05 -10.67 -11.56
CA LYS A 58 13.71 -11.19 -10.22
C LYS A 58 12.93 -10.17 -9.40
N GLN A 59 13.28 -8.89 -9.49
CA GLN A 59 12.54 -7.81 -8.83
C GLN A 59 11.14 -7.64 -9.42
N LEU A 60 11.02 -7.68 -10.75
CA LEU A 60 9.74 -7.63 -11.45
C LEU A 60 8.83 -8.80 -11.05
N LEU A 61 9.34 -10.03 -11.07
CA LEU A 61 8.59 -11.22 -10.67
C LEU A 61 8.05 -11.09 -9.24
N ARG A 62 8.88 -10.61 -8.31
CA ARG A 62 8.46 -10.36 -6.92
C ARG A 62 7.28 -9.39 -6.86
N CYS A 63 7.33 -8.29 -7.61
CA CYS A 63 6.22 -7.34 -7.65
C CYS A 63 4.93 -7.97 -8.17
N TYR A 64 5.00 -8.80 -9.22
CA TYR A 64 3.82 -9.49 -9.74
C TYR A 64 3.22 -10.49 -8.73
N LEU A 65 4.07 -11.27 -8.04
CA LEU A 65 3.61 -12.21 -7.01
C LEU A 65 2.90 -11.51 -5.86
N VAL A 66 3.42 -10.36 -5.43
CA VAL A 66 2.78 -9.51 -4.43
C VAL A 66 1.40 -9.05 -4.88
N LEU A 67 1.28 -8.56 -6.12
CA LEU A 67 0.00 -8.10 -6.66
C LEU A 67 -1.00 -9.26 -6.72
N GLU A 68 -0.57 -10.47 -7.07
CA GLU A 68 -1.43 -11.65 -7.08
C GLU A 68 -1.86 -12.11 -5.69
N ASN A 69 -0.94 -12.15 -4.72
CA ASN A 69 -1.28 -12.52 -3.34
C ASN A 69 -2.27 -11.53 -2.73
N PHE A 70 -2.11 -10.24 -3.02
CA PHE A 70 -3.09 -9.25 -2.62
C PHE A 70 -4.44 -9.46 -3.31
N ALA A 71 -4.45 -9.69 -4.62
CA ALA A 71 -5.68 -9.93 -5.37
C ALA A 71 -6.44 -11.17 -4.87
N ALA A 72 -5.73 -12.26 -4.55
CA ALA A 72 -6.32 -13.44 -3.94
C ALA A 72 -6.90 -13.17 -2.55
N SER A 73 -6.20 -12.38 -1.74
CA SER A 73 -6.69 -11.96 -0.41
C SER A 73 -7.95 -11.10 -0.52
N LEU A 74 -7.96 -10.17 -1.47
CA LEU A 74 -9.11 -9.33 -1.80
C LEU A 74 -10.30 -10.18 -2.26
N ASP A 75 -10.08 -11.16 -3.13
CA ASP A 75 -11.12 -12.06 -3.63
C ASP A 75 -11.76 -12.89 -2.50
N ASN A 76 -10.94 -13.44 -1.59
CA ASN A 76 -11.43 -14.16 -0.42
C ASN A 76 -12.28 -13.28 0.52
N VAL A 77 -11.94 -12.00 0.69
CA VAL A 77 -12.78 -11.06 1.46
C VAL A 77 -14.03 -10.68 0.68
N ALA A 78 -13.90 -10.31 -0.59
CA ALA A 78 -14.99 -9.85 -1.44
C ALA A 78 -16.05 -10.92 -1.70
N SER A 79 -15.66 -12.19 -1.82
CA SER A 79 -16.57 -13.33 -2.02
C SER A 79 -17.58 -13.54 -0.89
N LYS A 80 -17.31 -12.97 0.28
CA LYS A 80 -18.18 -13.02 1.47
C LYS A 80 -19.09 -11.79 1.58
N LEU A 81 -18.94 -10.84 0.67
CA LEU A 81 -19.70 -9.60 0.64
C LEU A 81 -20.76 -9.65 -0.47
N GLY A 82 -21.75 -8.77 -0.36
CA GLY A 82 -22.75 -8.59 -1.40
C GLY A 82 -22.20 -7.94 -2.67
N SER A 83 -23.11 -7.48 -3.52
CA SER A 83 -22.77 -6.81 -4.77
C SER A 83 -22.27 -5.37 -4.61
N ASP A 84 -22.37 -4.80 -3.41
CA ASP A 84 -21.89 -3.47 -3.04
C ASP A 84 -20.95 -3.59 -1.84
N TRP A 85 -19.75 -3.02 -1.95
CA TRP A 85 -18.79 -3.07 -0.86
C TRP A 85 -17.73 -1.96 -0.93
N THR A 86 -17.18 -1.64 0.24
CA THR A 86 -15.94 -0.89 0.41
C THR A 86 -15.00 -1.72 1.26
N ILE A 87 -13.84 -2.08 0.71
CA ILE A 87 -12.79 -2.82 1.41
C ILE A 87 -11.61 -1.89 1.65
N ILE A 88 -11.05 -1.90 2.86
CA ILE A 88 -9.85 -1.14 3.21
C ILE A 88 -8.61 -2.05 3.16
N ALA A 89 -7.54 -1.59 2.54
CA ALA A 89 -6.21 -2.20 2.55
C ALA A 89 -5.23 -1.33 3.36
N SER A 90 -4.34 -1.96 4.13
CA SER A 90 -3.42 -1.25 5.03
C SER A 90 -2.36 -0.40 4.31
N ARG A 91 -2.11 -0.64 3.01
CA ARG A 91 -1.18 0.07 2.12
C ARG A 91 -1.73 0.13 0.70
N SER A 92 -0.99 0.83 -0.17
CA SER A 92 -1.13 0.67 -1.61
C SER A 92 -0.13 -0.36 -2.10
N VAL A 93 -0.63 -1.47 -2.64
CA VAL A 93 0.22 -2.59 -3.08
C VAL A 93 1.08 -2.19 -4.28
N ILE A 94 0.50 -1.46 -5.25
CA ILE A 94 1.25 -1.02 -6.42
C ILE A 94 2.37 -0.05 -6.06
N ILE A 95 2.12 0.88 -5.13
CA ILE A 95 3.15 1.81 -4.64
C ILE A 95 4.23 1.04 -3.86
N SER A 96 3.81 0.13 -2.97
CA SER A 96 4.73 -0.67 -2.16
C SER A 96 5.64 -1.54 -3.03
N CYS A 97 5.09 -2.21 -4.05
CA CYS A 97 5.86 -3.00 -5.01
C CYS A 97 7.02 -2.21 -5.61
N ILE A 98 6.76 -0.96 -6.03
CA ILE A 98 7.75 -0.14 -6.72
C ILE A 98 8.76 0.46 -5.74
N GLN A 99 8.34 0.80 -4.52
CA GLN A 99 9.25 1.19 -3.46
C GLN A 99 10.24 0.05 -3.12
N PHE A 100 9.79 -1.22 -3.17
CA PHE A 100 10.64 -2.38 -2.89
C PHE A 100 11.45 -2.88 -4.09
N ALA A 101 10.98 -2.69 -5.32
CA ALA A 101 11.69 -3.09 -6.54
C ALA A 101 13.01 -2.33 -6.76
N ARG A 102 13.26 -1.26 -5.98
CA ARG A 102 14.39 -0.32 -6.15
C ARG A 102 14.31 0.40 -7.52
N GLN A 103 15.06 1.50 -7.64
CA GLN A 103 14.90 2.49 -8.71
C GLN A 103 15.07 1.88 -10.11
N GLY A 104 14.19 2.26 -11.06
CA GLY A 104 14.36 1.98 -12.49
C GLY A 104 13.28 1.11 -13.14
N VAL A 105 12.38 0.50 -12.36
CA VAL A 105 11.32 -0.32 -12.94
C VAL A 105 10.24 0.54 -13.61
N ASN A 106 9.97 0.28 -14.89
CA ASN A 106 8.81 0.86 -15.58
C ASN A 106 7.52 0.36 -14.91
N CYS A 107 6.79 1.26 -14.25
CA CYS A 107 5.60 0.93 -13.48
C CYS A 107 4.35 0.68 -14.33
N LYS A 108 4.30 1.16 -15.58
CA LYS A 108 3.10 1.10 -16.43
C LYS A 108 2.58 -0.33 -16.65
N PRO A 109 3.42 -1.34 -16.98
CA PRO A 109 2.95 -2.71 -17.15
C PRO A 109 2.35 -3.30 -15.86
N MET A 110 2.93 -2.99 -14.70
CA MET A 110 2.42 -3.45 -13.39
C MET A 110 1.10 -2.77 -13.03
N LEU A 111 0.99 -1.46 -13.28
CA LEU A 111 -0.25 -0.72 -13.05
C LEU A 111 -1.39 -1.27 -13.92
N ASN A 112 -1.11 -1.51 -15.21
CA ASN A 112 -2.07 -2.11 -16.14
C ASN A 112 -2.48 -3.52 -15.73
N TYR A 113 -1.52 -4.34 -15.28
CA TYR A 113 -1.78 -5.67 -14.76
C TYR A 113 -2.70 -5.62 -13.54
N TYR A 114 -2.36 -4.80 -12.54
CA TYR A 114 -3.11 -4.67 -11.32
C TYR A 114 -4.53 -4.18 -11.58
N LYS A 115 -4.69 -3.15 -12.43
CA LYS A 115 -5.99 -2.65 -12.89
C LYS A 115 -6.83 -3.76 -13.53
N ARG A 116 -6.26 -4.57 -14.43
CA ARG A 116 -6.97 -5.69 -15.05
C ARG A 116 -7.40 -6.72 -14.01
N ARG A 117 -6.51 -7.07 -13.08
CA ARG A 117 -6.79 -8.03 -12.01
C ARG A 117 -7.92 -7.56 -11.11
N LEU A 118 -7.91 -6.30 -10.69
CA LEU A 118 -8.97 -5.70 -9.88
C LEU A 118 -10.30 -5.62 -10.64
N ARG A 119 -10.28 -5.25 -11.92
CA ARG A 119 -11.49 -5.27 -12.75
C ARG A 119 -12.09 -6.67 -12.88
N HIS A 120 -11.25 -7.72 -12.95
CA HIS A 120 -11.74 -9.10 -12.95
C HIS A 120 -12.43 -9.48 -11.63
N LEU A 121 -12.01 -8.91 -10.51
CA LEU A 121 -12.68 -9.04 -9.21
C LEU A 121 -13.93 -8.13 -9.07
N GLY A 122 -14.25 -7.37 -10.13
CA GLY A 122 -15.39 -6.46 -10.17
C GLY A 122 -15.17 -5.15 -9.40
N VAL A 123 -13.94 -4.76 -9.09
CA VAL A 123 -13.67 -3.44 -8.49
C VAL A 123 -14.00 -2.34 -9.49
N ASP A 124 -14.75 -1.32 -9.08
CA ASP A 124 -15.11 -0.17 -9.93
C ASP A 124 -14.06 0.94 -9.87
N THR A 125 -13.49 1.18 -8.69
CA THR A 125 -12.47 2.21 -8.48
C THR A 125 -11.58 1.88 -7.28
N VAL A 126 -10.34 2.37 -7.34
CA VAL A 126 -9.40 2.30 -6.23
C VAL A 126 -9.17 3.71 -5.70
N LEU A 127 -9.42 3.95 -4.42
CA LEU A 127 -9.10 5.19 -3.73
C LEU A 127 -7.80 5.01 -2.94
N ILE A 128 -6.74 5.72 -3.31
CA ILE A 128 -5.46 5.70 -2.59
C ILE A 128 -5.40 6.93 -1.70
N LEU A 129 -5.38 6.72 -0.38
CA LEU A 129 -5.21 7.76 0.62
C LEU A 129 -3.75 7.78 1.09
N ASP A 130 -2.98 8.76 0.59
CA ASP A 130 -1.56 8.88 0.86
C ASP A 130 -1.26 9.87 1.99
N TYR A 131 -0.82 9.31 3.11
CA TYR A 131 -0.33 10.05 4.29
C TYR A 131 1.20 10.20 4.28
N GLY A 132 1.91 9.48 3.40
CA GLY A 132 3.36 9.29 3.48
C GLY A 132 4.16 10.60 3.52
N ASN A 133 3.87 11.53 2.60
CA ASN A 133 4.57 12.82 2.56
C ASN A 133 4.31 13.64 3.84
N LYS A 134 3.07 13.69 4.33
CA LYS A 134 2.71 14.45 5.53
C LYS A 134 3.31 13.85 6.80
N ILE A 135 3.41 12.53 6.89
CA ILE A 135 4.15 11.84 7.95
C ILE A 135 5.64 12.21 7.86
N GLN A 136 6.23 12.16 6.66
CA GLN A 136 7.66 12.45 6.45
C GLN A 136 8.04 13.89 6.81
N MET A 137 7.12 14.84 6.67
CA MET A 137 7.30 16.23 7.10
C MET A 137 7.19 16.43 8.63
N ASN A 138 6.71 15.43 9.37
CA ASN A 138 6.53 15.49 10.82
C ASN A 138 7.59 14.65 11.53
N GLU A 139 8.70 15.28 11.90
CA GLU A 139 9.85 14.62 12.54
C GLU A 139 9.45 13.83 13.80
N GLN A 140 8.55 14.38 14.63
CA GLN A 140 8.09 13.71 15.85
C GLN A 140 7.33 12.41 15.53
N ALA A 141 6.51 12.42 14.49
CA ALA A 141 5.82 11.21 14.03
C ALA A 141 6.79 10.15 13.50
N VAL A 142 7.83 10.57 12.75
CA VAL A 142 8.87 9.67 12.25
C VAL A 142 9.67 9.06 13.42
N LYS A 143 10.05 9.87 14.43
CA LYS A 143 10.72 9.39 15.66
C LYS A 143 9.87 8.39 16.42
N THR A 144 8.59 8.70 16.62
CA THR A 144 7.64 7.78 17.28
C THR A 144 7.53 6.45 16.51
N GLY A 145 7.51 6.49 15.18
CA GLY A 145 7.52 5.29 14.33
C GLY A 145 8.78 4.45 14.52
N TYR A 146 9.95 5.11 14.56
CA TYR A 146 11.24 4.47 14.83
C TYR A 146 11.29 3.80 16.21
N GLU A 147 10.88 4.49 17.27
CA GLU A 147 10.82 3.95 18.63
C GLU A 147 9.90 2.72 18.72
N ARG A 148 8.72 2.79 18.09
CA ARG A 148 7.81 1.64 17.98
C ARG A 148 8.42 0.48 17.21
N MET A 149 9.21 0.76 16.17
CA MET A 149 9.93 -0.27 15.43
C MET A 149 10.95 -0.97 16.33
N LEU A 150 11.76 -0.23 17.07
CA LEU A 150 12.73 -0.79 18.02
C LEU A 150 12.03 -1.66 19.08
N ASN A 151 10.91 -1.19 19.63
CA ASN A 151 10.13 -1.90 20.65
C ASN A 151 9.51 -3.20 20.14
N ARG A 152 9.08 -3.26 18.87
CA ARG A 152 8.53 -4.49 18.26
C ARG A 152 9.58 -5.59 18.11
N GLY A 153 10.86 -5.23 18.11
CA GLY A 153 11.90 -6.21 18.38
C GLY A 153 12.39 -7.04 17.19
N ARG A 154 11.87 -6.83 15.98
CA ARG A 154 12.17 -7.68 14.81
C ARG A 154 13.62 -7.55 14.37
N ILE A 155 14.33 -8.68 14.31
CA ILE A 155 15.78 -8.73 14.07
C ILE A 155 16.13 -8.04 12.75
N PHE A 156 15.48 -8.41 11.64
CA PHE A 156 15.75 -7.81 10.33
C PHE A 156 15.46 -6.30 10.28
N GLU A 157 14.41 -5.80 10.96
CA GLU A 157 14.12 -4.36 11.01
C GLU A 157 15.20 -3.62 11.79
N LYS A 158 15.67 -4.20 12.91
CA LYS A 158 16.76 -3.65 13.72
C LYS A 158 18.10 -3.64 12.98
N GLU A 159 18.38 -4.66 12.19
CA GLU A 159 19.59 -4.74 11.36
C GLU A 159 19.54 -3.72 10.21
N ALA A 160 18.37 -3.53 9.59
CA ALA A 160 18.18 -2.57 8.51
C ALA A 160 18.12 -1.10 9.00
N PHE A 161 17.61 -0.89 10.22
CA PHE A 161 17.31 0.42 10.81
C PHE A 161 17.87 0.54 12.24
N ASP A 162 19.17 0.31 12.39
CA ASP A 162 19.92 0.45 13.65
C ASP A 162 20.09 1.91 14.12
N THR A 163 19.83 2.88 13.24
CA THR A 163 19.80 4.30 13.59
C THR A 163 18.55 5.01 13.07
N PHE A 164 18.13 6.06 13.78
CA PHE A 164 17.04 6.94 13.33
C PHE A 164 17.34 7.56 11.96
N GLU A 165 18.60 7.92 11.69
CA GLU A 165 19.01 8.50 10.42
C GLU A 165 18.82 7.52 9.26
N LYS A 166 19.24 6.26 9.42
CA LYS A 166 19.01 5.20 8.42
C LYS A 166 17.52 4.96 8.18
N TYR A 167 16.73 4.88 9.25
CA TYR A 167 15.29 4.78 9.17
C TYR A 167 14.66 5.94 8.38
N ASN A 168 15.01 7.18 8.74
CA ASN A 168 14.47 8.38 8.10
C ASN A 168 14.89 8.49 6.63
N ASN A 169 16.16 8.27 6.32
CA ASN A 169 16.70 8.35 4.95
C ASN A 169 16.07 7.30 4.03
N PHE A 170 15.80 6.09 4.55
CA PHE A 170 15.10 5.05 3.81
C PHE A 170 13.70 5.52 3.40
N PHE A 171 12.89 6.03 4.33
CA PHE A 171 11.53 6.46 4.00
C PHE A 171 11.49 7.73 3.15
N GLN A 172 12.43 8.66 3.32
CA GLN A 172 12.58 9.79 2.39
C GLN A 172 12.86 9.33 0.97
N SER A 173 13.73 8.33 0.81
CA SER A 173 14.05 7.76 -0.50
C SER A 173 12.83 7.03 -1.09
N ALA A 174 12.12 6.26 -0.28
CA ALA A 174 10.89 5.58 -0.70
C ALA A 174 9.78 6.56 -1.12
N GLU A 175 9.63 7.69 -0.42
CA GLU A 175 8.68 8.75 -0.79
C GLU A 175 9.04 9.40 -2.13
N ARG A 176 10.34 9.59 -2.41
CA ARG A 176 10.79 10.13 -3.71
C ARG A 176 10.50 9.18 -4.87
N VAL A 177 10.74 7.87 -4.69
CA VAL A 177 10.51 6.85 -5.72
C VAL A 177 9.03 6.73 -6.09
N LYS A 178 8.13 6.95 -5.12
CA LYS A 178 6.69 6.88 -5.32
C LYS A 178 6.18 7.87 -6.38
N TYR A 179 6.80 9.04 -6.55
CA TYR A 179 6.29 10.08 -7.45
C TYR A 179 6.09 9.62 -8.89
N ASN A 180 7.01 8.81 -9.42
CA ASN A 180 6.89 8.26 -10.78
C ASN A 180 5.64 7.37 -10.94
N VAL A 181 5.24 6.68 -9.87
CA VAL A 181 4.05 5.81 -9.86
C VAL A 181 2.80 6.65 -9.75
N VAL A 182 2.82 7.66 -8.88
CA VAL A 182 1.68 8.57 -8.65
C VAL A 182 1.33 9.30 -9.92
N GLU A 183 2.32 9.79 -10.67
CA GLU A 183 2.09 10.45 -11.95
C GLU A 183 1.33 9.55 -12.94
N GLU A 184 1.63 8.25 -12.98
CA GLU A 184 0.93 7.29 -13.83
C GLU A 184 -0.45 6.91 -13.28
N ILE A 185 -0.60 6.81 -11.96
CA ILE A 185 -1.88 6.58 -11.28
C ILE A 185 -2.85 7.73 -11.55
N GLU A 186 -2.39 8.98 -11.48
CA GLU A 186 -3.23 10.18 -11.64
C GLU A 186 -3.74 10.38 -13.08
N LYS A 187 -3.08 9.77 -14.06
CA LYS A 187 -3.53 9.75 -15.47
C LYS A 187 -4.68 8.77 -15.70
N ASP A 188 -4.94 7.85 -14.77
CA ASP A 188 -5.91 6.77 -14.93
C ASP A 188 -7.21 7.09 -14.17
N ASP A 189 -8.35 6.88 -14.83
CA ASP A 189 -9.66 7.20 -14.27
C ASP A 189 -10.17 6.17 -13.24
N PHE A 190 -9.56 4.99 -13.20
CA PHE A 190 -9.85 3.88 -12.29
C PHE A 190 -9.29 4.14 -10.90
N PHE A 191 -8.09 4.71 -10.83
CA PHE A 191 -7.45 5.08 -9.59
C PHE A 191 -7.79 6.52 -9.20
N GLN A 192 -8.00 6.76 -7.91
CA GLN A 192 -8.22 8.07 -7.34
C GLN A 192 -7.16 8.29 -6.27
N TYR A 193 -6.14 9.07 -6.60
CA TYR A 193 -5.08 9.40 -5.66
C TYR A 193 -5.45 10.64 -4.83
N LYS A 194 -5.23 10.58 -3.52
CA LYS A 194 -5.41 11.70 -2.59
C LYS A 194 -4.26 11.80 -1.61
N ASN A 195 -3.49 12.88 -1.70
CA ASN A 195 -2.60 13.29 -0.62
C ASN A 195 -3.44 13.84 0.53
N VAL A 196 -3.34 13.24 1.70
CA VAL A 196 -4.19 13.55 2.86
C VAL A 196 -3.34 14.13 4.00
N PRO A 197 -3.87 15.12 4.74
CA PRO A 197 -3.23 15.58 5.97
C PRO A 197 -3.11 14.43 6.97
N PHE A 198 -2.16 14.56 7.90
CA PHE A 198 -1.90 13.54 8.91
C PHE A 198 -2.06 14.13 10.32
N TYR A 199 -2.93 13.51 11.11
CA TYR A 199 -3.23 13.91 12.50
C TYR A 199 -2.90 12.79 13.51
N GLY A 200 -1.97 11.89 13.17
CA GLY A 200 -1.57 10.79 14.06
C GLY A 200 -2.43 9.53 13.93
N PHE A 201 -3.19 9.40 12.84
CA PHE A 201 -4.25 8.39 12.69
C PHE A 201 -5.30 8.48 13.80
N ASN A 202 -5.71 9.69 14.15
CA ASN A 202 -6.77 9.93 15.14
C ASN A 202 -8.15 10.02 14.45
N GLU A 203 -9.20 10.39 15.20
CA GLU A 203 -10.57 10.52 14.67
C GLU A 203 -10.67 11.48 13.48
N ARG A 204 -9.86 12.54 13.46
CA ARG A 204 -9.84 13.50 12.36
C ARG A 204 -9.35 12.87 11.06
N ASP A 205 -8.37 11.96 11.12
CA ASP A 205 -7.93 11.21 9.95
C ASP A 205 -9.03 10.26 9.44
N LEU A 206 -9.82 9.65 10.35
CA LEU A 206 -10.95 8.78 10.00
C LEU A 206 -12.06 9.57 9.29
N GLU A 207 -12.44 10.74 9.82
CA GLU A 207 -13.43 11.63 9.21
C GLU A 207 -13.03 12.04 7.79
N ILE A 208 -11.76 12.43 7.60
CA ILE A 208 -11.24 12.85 6.29
C ILE A 208 -11.27 11.69 5.30
N ALA A 209 -10.82 10.51 5.72
CA ALA A 209 -10.86 9.33 4.87
C ALA A 209 -12.31 8.94 4.50
N GLN A 210 -13.24 8.96 5.47
CA GLN A 210 -14.64 8.66 5.22
C GLN A 210 -15.28 9.64 4.22
N ASN A 211 -14.92 10.92 4.27
CA ASN A 211 -15.35 11.91 3.29
C ASN A 211 -14.85 11.57 1.89
N TRP A 212 -13.56 11.22 1.75
CA TRP A 212 -13.01 10.82 0.45
C TRP A 212 -13.63 9.53 -0.08
N ILE A 213 -13.88 8.53 0.77
CA ILE A 213 -14.58 7.30 0.41
C ILE A 213 -15.96 7.63 -0.15
N THR A 214 -16.73 8.45 0.57
CA THR A 214 -18.08 8.87 0.15
C THR A 214 -18.07 9.59 -1.20
N MET A 215 -17.06 10.45 -1.45
CA MET A 215 -16.89 11.11 -2.74
C MET A 215 -16.54 10.12 -3.86
N ALA A 216 -15.65 9.16 -3.58
CA ALA A 216 -15.27 8.13 -4.53
C ALA A 216 -16.46 7.23 -4.90
N SER A 217 -17.31 6.86 -3.93
CA SER A 217 -18.55 6.11 -4.16
C SER A 217 -19.48 6.84 -5.11
N LYS A 218 -19.79 8.11 -4.81
CA LYS A 218 -20.66 8.93 -5.67
C LYS A 218 -20.11 9.09 -7.08
N LYS A 219 -18.78 9.16 -7.24
CA LYS A 219 -18.14 9.23 -8.56
C LYS A 219 -18.26 7.90 -9.32
N ALA A 220 -18.08 6.77 -8.63
CA ALA A 220 -18.24 5.44 -9.24
C ALA A 220 -19.69 5.18 -9.65
N GLU A 221 -20.68 5.54 -8.83
CA GLU A 221 -22.11 5.41 -9.17
C GLU A 221 -22.48 6.12 -10.47
N LYS A 222 -21.90 7.29 -10.74
CA LYS A 222 -22.13 8.06 -11.97
C LYS A 222 -21.55 7.41 -13.22
N LYS A 223 -20.57 6.51 -13.09
CA LYS A 223 -19.97 5.80 -14.23
C LYS A 223 -20.75 4.53 -14.62
N VAL A 224 -21.56 3.99 -13.70
CA VAL A 224 -22.31 2.75 -13.89
C VAL A 224 -23.72 3.01 -14.46
N LYS A 225 -24.18 4.27 -14.45
CA LYS A 225 -25.44 4.72 -15.05
C LYS A 225 -25.22 5.25 -16.45
#